data_AF-A0AAV1CLN6-F1
#
_entry.id   AF-A0AAV1CLN6-F1
#
_cell.length_a   1.000
_cell.length_b   1.000
_cell.length_c   1.000
_cell.angle_alpha   90.00
_cell.angle_beta   90.00
_cell.angle_gamma   90.00
#
_symmetry.space_group_name_H-M   'P 1'
#
loop_
_entity.id
_entity.type
_entity.pdbx_description
1 polymer ?
#
loop_
_entity_poly.entity_id
_entity_poly.type
_entity_poly.pdbx_seq_one_letter_code
_entity_poly.pdbx_strand_id
1 'polypeptide(L)'
;MSSSSGKLVSQIEIKSSADVFHELFRKEPHQLSTISPDTVHNCDLHDGDWGTVGSVISFDYTHDGKKCVAKEMIEVIDEEKKLVTFKIIEGDLLELYKNISVTVHVETHGESNLVTWTIDYEKLHEGVPDPNTLIDLCFKITKEIEAHHLSSDEISGKKTKKLVSSVEIKSDGDVFHEIFRDRPHHISTMSPIVKGVDLHDGDWGKVGSVVFWRYTHDGKEMVAKEIIEAIDEEKKSVTYKVIEGDLMELYKSFAITVHVDTVGENNLVTWTFEYEKLHEGIPDPNSLLELGIQLTKEIETHHLQ
;
A
#
# COMPACT_ATOMS: atom_id res chain seq x y z
N MET A 1 22.36 28.04 -31.19
CA MET A 1 23.00 28.08 -29.86
C MET A 1 22.26 27.05 -29.03
N SER A 2 22.90 25.91 -28.77
CA SER A 2 22.37 24.87 -27.87
C SER A 2 22.26 25.46 -26.47
N SER A 3 21.11 25.28 -25.82
CA SER A 3 20.97 25.65 -24.41
C SER A 3 21.89 24.74 -23.57
N SER A 4 22.73 25.33 -22.71
CA SER A 4 23.52 24.59 -21.72
C SER A 4 22.65 23.97 -20.63
N SER A 5 21.41 24.45 -20.48
CA SER A 5 20.41 23.90 -19.56
C SER A 5 19.45 22.95 -20.27
N GLY A 6 19.06 21.88 -19.59
CA GLY A 6 18.14 20.87 -20.08
C GLY A 6 17.31 20.25 -18.95
N LYS A 7 16.30 19.48 -19.36
CA LYS A 7 15.40 18.73 -18.48
C LYS A 7 15.13 17.36 -19.07
N LEU A 8 15.40 16.31 -18.30
CA LEU A 8 14.98 14.94 -18.63
C LEU A 8 13.80 14.56 -17.74
N VAL A 9 12.80 13.93 -18.33
CA VAL A 9 11.64 13.38 -17.61
C VAL A 9 11.42 11.96 -18.11
N SER A 10 11.31 11.00 -17.21
CA SER A 10 11.05 9.60 -17.56
C SER A 10 10.22 8.93 -16.47
N GLN A 11 9.37 8.00 -16.88
CA GLN A 11 8.40 7.36 -16.00
C GLN A 11 8.57 5.84 -16.02
N ILE A 12 8.31 5.22 -14.88
CA ILE A 12 8.32 3.77 -14.72
C ILE A 12 7.16 3.35 -13.81
N GLU A 13 6.41 2.35 -14.24
CA GLU A 13 5.35 1.75 -13.43
C GLU A 13 5.96 0.83 -12.37
N ILE A 14 5.38 0.88 -11.16
CA ILE A 14 5.69 -0.02 -10.05
C ILE A 14 4.39 -0.62 -9.49
N LYS A 15 4.50 -1.84 -8.96
CA LYS A 15 3.41 -2.55 -8.27
C LYS A 15 3.47 -2.40 -6.76
N SER A 16 4.61 -2.00 -6.19
CA SER A 16 4.73 -1.71 -4.76
C SER A 16 3.96 -0.45 -4.37
N SER A 17 3.62 -0.31 -3.08
CA SER A 17 2.91 0.87 -2.54
C SER A 17 3.60 2.19 -2.86
N ALA A 18 2.83 3.15 -3.38
CA ALA A 18 3.31 4.52 -3.64
C ALA A 18 3.76 5.24 -2.36
N ASP A 19 3.05 5.02 -1.25
CA ASP A 19 3.36 5.69 0.02
C ASP A 19 4.68 5.20 0.59
N VAL A 20 4.92 3.88 0.53
CA VAL A 20 6.19 3.28 0.97
C VAL A 20 7.34 3.80 0.11
N PHE A 21 7.16 3.89 -1.21
CA PHE A 21 8.20 4.41 -2.10
C PHE A 21 8.51 5.89 -1.82
N HIS A 22 7.48 6.73 -1.63
CA HIS A 22 7.65 8.14 -1.31
C HIS A 22 8.32 8.35 0.05
N GLU A 23 7.86 7.65 1.08
CA GLU A 23 8.42 7.76 2.44
C GLU A 23 9.88 7.25 2.49
N LEU A 24 10.25 6.27 1.67
CA LEU A 24 11.63 5.81 1.54
C LEU A 24 12.56 6.95 1.09
N PHE A 25 12.23 7.65 0.00
CA PHE A 25 13.08 8.77 -0.46
C PHE A 25 13.03 9.98 0.48
N ARG A 26 11.88 10.20 1.12
CA ARG A 26 11.71 11.33 2.03
C ARG A 26 12.40 11.12 3.38
N LYS A 27 11.99 10.12 4.14
CA LYS A 27 12.36 9.93 5.56
C LYS A 27 13.41 8.87 5.78
N GLU A 28 13.50 7.89 4.90
CA GLU A 28 14.36 6.73 5.09
C GLU A 28 15.40 6.50 3.98
N PRO A 29 16.00 7.54 3.35
CA PRO A 29 16.88 7.33 2.21
C PRO A 29 18.14 6.52 2.56
N HIS A 30 18.52 6.48 3.84
CA HIS A 30 19.60 5.63 4.35
C HIS A 30 19.35 4.12 4.13
N GLN A 31 18.08 3.69 4.07
CA GLN A 31 17.71 2.29 3.79
C GLN A 31 18.07 1.86 2.37
N LEU A 32 18.29 2.79 1.43
CA LEU A 32 18.69 2.47 0.06
C LEU A 32 20.02 1.68 0.01
N SER A 33 20.91 1.91 0.97
CA SER A 33 22.16 1.14 1.09
C SER A 33 21.95 -0.34 1.44
N THR A 34 20.82 -0.66 2.06
CA THR A 34 20.42 -2.04 2.41
C THR A 34 19.55 -2.66 1.32
N ILE A 35 18.68 -1.87 0.71
CA ILE A 35 17.76 -2.28 -0.36
C ILE A 35 18.52 -2.57 -1.66
N SER A 36 19.53 -1.74 -1.95
CA SER A 36 20.22 -1.67 -3.23
C SER A 36 21.74 -1.61 -3.02
N PRO A 37 22.36 -2.54 -2.27
CA PRO A 37 23.76 -2.43 -1.82
C PRO A 37 24.79 -2.39 -2.96
N ASP A 38 24.47 -3.00 -4.11
CA ASP A 38 25.31 -3.00 -5.30
C ASP A 38 25.29 -1.66 -6.05
N THR A 39 24.25 -0.85 -5.85
CA THR A 39 24.08 0.46 -6.51
C THR A 39 24.33 1.61 -5.54
N VAL A 40 23.72 1.57 -4.35
CA VAL A 40 23.90 2.55 -3.27
C VAL A 40 24.64 1.87 -2.14
N HIS A 41 25.79 2.39 -1.76
CA HIS A 41 26.68 1.77 -0.78
C HIS A 41 26.51 2.39 0.60
N ASN A 42 26.15 3.66 0.66
CA ASN A 42 25.99 4.40 1.91
C ASN A 42 25.09 5.62 1.70
N CYS A 43 24.44 6.06 2.77
CA CYS A 43 23.74 7.33 2.81
C CYS A 43 23.78 7.94 4.21
N ASP A 44 24.40 9.12 4.31
CA ASP A 44 24.65 9.83 5.57
C ASP A 44 23.91 11.17 5.62
N LEU A 45 23.42 11.53 6.80
CA LEU A 45 22.89 12.86 7.11
C LEU A 45 24.03 13.74 7.64
N HIS A 46 24.21 14.92 7.03
CA HIS A 46 25.26 15.88 7.39
C HIS A 46 24.72 17.09 8.14
N ASP A 47 23.52 17.56 7.78
CA ASP A 47 22.87 18.71 8.41
C ASP A 47 21.34 18.57 8.35
N GLY A 48 20.66 19.09 9.37
CA GLY A 48 19.21 19.01 9.53
C GLY A 48 18.71 17.66 10.05
N ASP A 49 17.49 17.29 9.64
CA ASP A 49 16.76 16.09 10.05
C ASP A 49 16.22 15.34 8.83
N TRP A 50 16.21 14.01 8.88
CA TRP A 50 15.62 13.19 7.80
C TRP A 50 14.20 13.63 7.44
N GLY A 51 13.91 13.77 6.14
CA GLY A 51 12.58 14.14 5.65
C GLY A 51 12.17 15.59 5.86
N THR A 52 13.13 16.50 6.07
CA THR A 52 12.88 17.95 6.18
C THR A 52 13.58 18.73 5.07
N VAL A 53 12.89 19.76 4.54
CA VAL A 53 13.44 20.67 3.53
C VAL A 53 14.63 21.44 4.12
N GLY A 54 15.71 21.54 3.35
CA GLY A 54 16.98 22.17 3.74
C GLY A 54 18.00 21.19 4.30
N SER A 55 17.61 19.97 4.67
CA SER A 55 18.55 18.97 5.16
C SER A 55 19.54 18.52 4.09
N VAL A 56 20.76 18.21 4.51
CA VAL A 56 21.87 17.83 3.65
C VAL A 56 22.22 16.38 3.90
N ILE A 57 22.14 15.57 2.86
CA ILE A 57 22.47 14.14 2.86
C ILE A 57 23.56 13.87 1.82
N SER A 58 24.26 12.74 1.93
CA SER A 58 25.15 12.28 0.87
C SER A 58 24.94 10.83 0.55
N PHE A 59 25.11 10.46 -0.71
CA PHE A 59 25.13 9.09 -1.19
C PHE A 59 26.51 8.71 -1.70
N ASP A 60 26.98 7.52 -1.29
CA ASP A 60 28.02 6.79 -2.01
C ASP A 60 27.33 5.77 -2.91
N TYR A 61 27.61 5.80 -4.21
CA TYR A 61 26.91 4.96 -5.19
C TYR A 61 27.82 4.51 -6.32
N THR A 62 27.39 3.51 -7.10
CA THR A 62 28.04 3.09 -8.33
C THR A 62 27.21 3.53 -9.53
N HIS A 63 27.85 4.26 -10.46
CA HIS A 63 27.26 4.70 -11.73
C HIS A 63 28.23 4.41 -12.88
N ASP A 64 27.75 3.73 -13.91
CA ASP A 64 28.55 3.27 -15.06
C ASP A 64 29.83 2.51 -14.65
N GLY A 65 29.74 1.73 -13.56
CA GLY A 65 30.85 0.94 -13.02
C GLY A 65 31.90 1.73 -12.23
N LYS A 66 31.72 3.05 -12.08
CA LYS A 66 32.56 3.92 -11.24
C LYS A 66 31.86 4.18 -9.91
N LYS A 67 32.62 4.16 -8.82
CA LYS A 67 32.16 4.69 -7.52
C LYS A 67 32.11 6.21 -7.59
N CYS A 68 30.98 6.76 -7.19
CA CYS A 68 30.67 8.19 -7.19
C CYS A 68 30.13 8.59 -5.82
N VAL A 69 30.22 9.88 -5.54
CA VAL A 69 29.63 10.53 -4.37
C VAL A 69 28.75 11.68 -4.85
N ALA A 70 27.58 11.82 -4.24
CA ALA A 70 26.72 12.99 -4.41
C ALA A 70 26.31 13.48 -3.02
N LYS A 71 26.58 14.76 -2.72
CA LYS A 71 26.01 15.45 -1.56
C LYS A 71 24.88 16.32 -2.05
N GLU A 72 23.73 16.19 -1.42
CA GLU A 72 22.47 16.73 -1.88
C GLU A 72 21.74 17.44 -0.76
N MET A 73 21.07 18.52 -1.09
CA MET A 73 20.15 19.22 -0.21
C MET A 73 18.72 18.91 -0.63
N ILE A 74 17.86 18.57 0.32
CA ILE A 74 16.42 18.39 0.08
C ILE A 74 15.83 19.78 -0.20
N GLU A 75 15.51 20.07 -1.46
CA GLU A 75 15.06 21.39 -1.89
C GLU A 75 13.53 21.53 -1.79
N VAL A 76 12.79 20.47 -2.10
CA VAL A 76 11.32 20.45 -2.08
C VAL A 76 10.81 19.14 -1.51
N ILE A 77 9.79 19.22 -0.66
CA ILE A 77 8.92 18.10 -0.30
C ILE A 77 7.47 18.58 -0.50
N ASP A 78 6.69 17.82 -1.26
CA ASP A 78 5.25 18.01 -1.42
C ASP A 78 4.57 16.68 -1.07
N GLU A 79 4.03 16.59 0.15
CA GLU A 79 3.41 15.36 0.66
C GLU A 79 2.11 15.03 -0.06
N GLU A 80 1.35 16.05 -0.46
CA GLU A 80 0.08 15.86 -1.17
C GLU A 80 0.34 15.25 -2.55
N LYS A 81 1.38 15.73 -3.24
CA LYS A 81 1.80 15.18 -4.53
C LYS A 81 2.74 13.98 -4.42
N LYS A 82 3.21 13.60 -3.22
CA LYS A 82 4.25 12.57 -3.03
C LYS A 82 5.50 12.84 -3.87
N LEU A 83 6.05 14.04 -3.73
CA LEU A 83 7.17 14.54 -4.51
C LEU A 83 8.32 14.99 -3.60
N VAL A 84 9.54 14.62 -3.96
CA VAL A 84 10.77 15.10 -3.32
C VAL A 84 11.76 15.55 -4.39
N THR A 85 12.33 16.74 -4.22
CA THR A 85 13.42 17.27 -5.06
C THR A 85 14.71 17.37 -4.26
N PHE A 86 15.76 16.77 -4.80
CA PHE A 86 17.13 16.82 -4.28
C PHE A 86 17.99 17.68 -5.20
N LYS A 87 18.68 18.65 -4.62
CA LYS A 87 19.64 19.49 -5.33
C LYS A 87 21.05 19.04 -5.00
N ILE A 88 21.83 18.68 -6.01
CA ILE A 88 23.22 18.29 -5.82
C ILE A 88 24.04 19.55 -5.52
N ILE A 89 24.79 19.53 -4.42
CA ILE A 89 25.62 20.64 -3.93
C ILE A 89 27.11 20.30 -3.84
N GLU A 90 27.48 19.02 -3.87
CA GLU A 90 28.87 18.54 -3.92
C GLU A 90 28.91 17.15 -4.59
N GLY A 91 30.07 16.73 -5.08
CA GLY A 91 30.29 15.37 -5.60
C GLY A 91 30.57 15.29 -7.10
N ASP A 92 30.72 14.06 -7.61
CA ASP A 92 31.20 13.76 -8.97
C ASP A 92 30.33 14.38 -10.07
N LEU A 93 29.01 14.51 -9.86
CA LEU A 93 28.11 15.08 -10.86
C LEU A 93 28.42 16.56 -11.15
N LEU A 94 28.96 17.30 -10.18
CA LEU A 94 29.30 18.72 -10.37
C LEU A 94 30.60 18.92 -11.18
N GLU A 95 31.35 17.86 -11.48
CA GLU A 95 32.46 17.90 -12.45
C GLU A 95 31.97 18.03 -13.90
N LEU A 96 30.67 17.74 -14.15
CA LEU A 96 30.04 17.79 -15.46
C LEU A 96 28.96 18.87 -15.53
N TYR A 97 28.21 19.06 -14.44
CA TYR A 97 27.06 19.95 -14.40
C TYR A 97 27.28 21.09 -13.41
N LYS A 98 27.08 22.32 -13.85
CA LYS A 98 27.11 23.52 -12.99
C LYS A 98 26.00 23.49 -11.96
N ASN A 99 24.83 23.03 -12.36
CA ASN A 99 23.66 22.81 -11.50
C ASN A 99 23.02 21.50 -11.93
N ILE A 100 22.59 20.67 -10.98
CA ILE A 100 21.78 19.49 -11.25
C ILE A 100 20.87 19.21 -10.05
N SER A 101 19.62 18.89 -10.33
CA SER A 101 18.63 18.48 -9.34
C SER A 101 17.84 17.29 -9.86
N VAL A 102 17.52 16.36 -8.96
CA VAL A 102 16.75 15.16 -9.24
C VAL A 102 15.46 15.22 -8.44
N THR A 103 14.33 15.05 -9.12
CA THR A 103 13.01 14.99 -8.50
C THR A 103 12.41 13.60 -8.72
N VAL A 104 11.86 13.04 -7.65
CA VAL A 104 11.03 11.83 -7.67
C VAL A 104 9.61 12.22 -7.33
N HIS A 105 8.65 11.76 -8.15
CA HIS A 105 7.22 12.02 -7.98
C HIS A 105 6.46 10.71 -8.16
N VAL A 106 5.56 10.38 -7.24
CA VAL A 106 4.83 9.10 -7.26
C VAL A 106 3.33 9.32 -7.36
N GLU A 107 2.73 8.84 -8.44
CA GLU A 107 1.30 8.94 -8.71
C GLU A 107 0.62 7.58 -8.56
N THR A 108 -0.57 7.54 -7.97
CA THR A 108 -1.39 6.32 -7.88
C THR A 108 -2.38 6.29 -9.04
N HIS A 109 -2.29 5.27 -9.91
CA HIS A 109 -3.15 5.09 -11.07
C HIS A 109 -3.89 3.74 -11.00
N GLY A 110 -5.00 3.69 -10.27
CA GLY A 110 -5.80 2.48 -10.15
C GLY A 110 -5.05 1.36 -9.43
N GLU A 111 -4.79 0.24 -10.11
CA GLU A 111 -4.08 -0.93 -9.56
C GLU A 111 -2.54 -0.83 -9.63
N SER A 112 -1.99 0.17 -10.34
CA SER A 112 -0.54 0.39 -10.45
C SER A 112 -0.15 1.81 -9.99
N ASN A 113 1.10 1.96 -9.57
CA ASN A 113 1.68 3.26 -9.23
C ASN A 113 2.70 3.66 -10.30
N LEU A 114 2.84 4.95 -10.55
CA LEU A 114 3.72 5.52 -11.56
C LEU A 114 4.77 6.40 -10.88
N VAL A 115 6.05 6.06 -11.02
CA VAL A 115 7.16 6.87 -10.55
C VAL A 115 7.69 7.70 -11.70
N THR A 116 7.67 9.02 -11.54
CA THR A 116 8.26 9.98 -12.48
C THR A 116 9.57 10.51 -11.91
N TRP A 117 10.66 10.24 -12.62
CA TRP A 117 11.97 10.85 -12.37
C TRP A 117 12.15 12.05 -13.28
N THR A 118 12.57 13.17 -12.69
CA THR A 118 12.88 14.41 -13.42
C THR A 118 14.28 14.88 -13.04
N ILE A 119 15.13 15.14 -14.04
CA ILE A 119 16.47 15.69 -13.85
C ILE A 119 16.55 17.04 -14.56
N ASP A 120 16.65 18.11 -13.79
CA ASP A 120 16.91 19.46 -14.29
C ASP A 120 18.41 19.75 -14.15
N TYR A 121 19.07 20.21 -15.21
CA TYR A 121 20.52 20.36 -15.22
C TYR A 121 21.01 21.54 -16.06
N GLU A 122 22.19 22.04 -15.73
CA GLU A 122 22.98 23.01 -16.50
C GLU A 122 24.39 22.45 -16.69
N LYS A 123 24.78 22.17 -17.93
CA LYS A 123 26.11 21.68 -18.30
C LYS A 123 27.18 22.74 -18.01
N LEU A 124 28.38 22.32 -17.61
CA LEU A 124 29.53 23.23 -17.51
C LEU A 124 29.93 23.83 -18.85
N HIS A 125 29.81 23.07 -19.93
CA HIS A 125 30.03 23.51 -21.31
C HIS A 125 29.32 22.58 -22.31
N GLU A 126 29.21 23.01 -23.59
CA GLU A 126 28.45 22.27 -24.61
C GLU A 126 28.93 20.83 -24.86
N GLY A 127 30.22 20.54 -24.62
CA GLY A 127 30.79 19.18 -24.78
C GLY A 127 30.37 18.16 -23.72
N VAL A 128 29.64 18.56 -22.67
CA VAL A 128 29.15 17.63 -21.63
C VAL A 128 27.93 16.88 -22.17
N PRO A 129 27.84 15.54 -21.99
CA PRO A 129 26.67 14.78 -22.41
C PRO A 129 25.44 15.13 -21.56
N ASP A 130 24.24 14.87 -22.08
CA ASP A 130 23.03 14.88 -21.26
C ASP A 130 23.06 13.70 -20.27
N PRO A 131 22.51 13.85 -19.05
CA PRO A 131 22.60 12.85 -17.99
C PRO A 131 21.64 11.66 -18.20
N ASN A 132 21.56 11.12 -19.42
CA ASN A 132 20.67 10.00 -19.74
C ASN A 132 20.99 8.75 -18.91
N THR A 133 22.28 8.47 -18.67
CA THR A 133 22.67 7.33 -17.84
C THR A 133 22.29 7.51 -16.36
N LEU A 134 21.99 8.74 -15.92
CA LEU A 134 21.47 8.99 -14.57
C LEU A 134 19.97 8.61 -14.47
N ILE A 135 19.19 8.75 -15.56
CA ILE A 135 17.83 8.19 -15.63
C ILE A 135 17.87 6.66 -15.54
N ASP A 136 18.81 6.02 -16.25
CA ASP A 136 18.99 4.57 -16.19
C ASP A 136 19.33 4.10 -14.76
N LEU A 137 20.17 4.85 -14.04
CA LEU A 137 20.45 4.62 -12.62
C LEU A 137 19.20 4.74 -11.74
N CYS A 138 18.40 5.80 -11.93
CA CYS A 138 17.15 6.00 -11.20
C CYS A 138 16.17 4.84 -11.43
N PHE A 139 16.06 4.36 -12.67
CA PHE A 139 15.22 3.20 -13.01
C PHE A 139 15.75 1.90 -12.42
N LYS A 140 17.08 1.72 -12.37
CA LYS A 140 17.69 0.57 -11.69
C LYS A 140 17.34 0.55 -10.21
N ILE A 141 17.56 1.67 -9.51
CA ILE A 141 17.21 1.82 -8.09
C ILE A 141 15.71 1.59 -7.87
N THR A 142 14.85 2.15 -8.73
CA THR A 142 13.39 1.96 -8.64
C THR A 142 12.99 0.48 -8.72
N LYS A 143 13.58 -0.28 -9.66
CA LYS A 143 13.34 -1.72 -9.79
C LYS A 143 13.88 -2.53 -8.62
N GLU A 144 15.03 -2.14 -8.07
CA GLU A 144 15.61 -2.79 -6.89
C GLU A 144 14.76 -2.54 -5.64
N ILE A 145 14.21 -1.32 -5.47
CA ILE A 145 13.24 -1.00 -4.41
C ILE A 145 11.95 -1.80 -4.60
N GLU A 146 11.39 -1.84 -5.81
CA GLU A 146 10.18 -2.62 -6.10
C GLU A 146 10.41 -4.10 -5.80
N ALA A 147 11.52 -4.67 -6.28
CA ALA A 147 11.89 -6.04 -6.01
C ALA A 147 12.10 -6.28 -4.51
N HIS A 148 12.71 -5.35 -3.77
CA HIS A 148 12.87 -5.46 -2.32
C HIS A 148 11.52 -5.46 -1.61
N HIS A 149 10.60 -4.55 -1.94
CA HIS A 149 9.29 -4.51 -1.30
C HIS A 149 8.40 -5.71 -1.67
N LEU A 150 8.44 -6.16 -2.93
CA LEU A 150 7.74 -7.37 -3.35
C LEU A 150 8.38 -8.65 -2.78
N SER A 151 9.70 -8.69 -2.60
CA SER A 151 10.41 -9.84 -2.01
C SER A 151 10.46 -9.82 -0.49
N SER A 152 10.36 -8.67 0.18
CA SER A 152 10.17 -8.60 1.63
C SER A 152 8.81 -9.16 2.05
N ASP A 153 7.81 -9.05 1.18
CA ASP A 153 6.54 -9.76 1.30
C ASP A 153 6.75 -11.29 1.14
N GLU A 154 7.72 -11.73 0.33
CA GLU A 154 8.06 -13.16 0.15
C GLU A 154 8.98 -13.74 1.25
N ILE A 155 9.93 -12.95 1.79
CA ILE A 155 10.97 -13.38 2.74
C ILE A 155 10.47 -13.31 4.20
N SER A 156 9.47 -12.48 4.50
CA SER A 156 8.83 -12.46 5.83
C SER A 156 7.89 -13.65 6.08
N GLY A 157 7.69 -14.53 5.09
CA GLY A 157 6.70 -15.61 5.16
C GLY A 157 5.25 -15.12 5.09
N LYS A 158 4.99 -13.81 5.12
CA LYS A 158 3.68 -13.19 4.87
C LYS A 158 3.34 -13.25 3.39
N LYS A 159 3.00 -14.44 2.91
CA LYS A 159 2.26 -14.58 1.67
C LYS A 159 0.80 -14.21 1.93
N THR A 160 0.57 -12.93 2.21
CA THR A 160 -0.77 -12.36 2.36
C THR A 160 -1.42 -12.43 0.98
N LYS A 161 -2.32 -13.39 0.82
CA LYS A 161 -3.15 -13.54 -0.36
C LYS A 161 -4.40 -12.68 -0.21
N LYS A 162 -4.93 -12.24 -1.34
CA LYS A 162 -6.19 -11.49 -1.41
C LYS A 162 -7.20 -12.26 -2.26
N LEU A 163 -8.42 -12.39 -1.75
CA LEU A 163 -9.58 -12.87 -2.48
C LEU A 163 -10.69 -11.85 -2.39
N VAL A 164 -11.39 -11.62 -3.49
CA VAL A 164 -12.45 -10.62 -3.59
C VAL A 164 -13.64 -11.21 -4.33
N SER A 165 -14.84 -10.96 -3.83
CA SER A 165 -16.09 -11.25 -4.53
C SER A 165 -17.12 -10.18 -4.21
N SER A 166 -18.03 -9.94 -5.14
CA SER A 166 -19.04 -8.88 -4.99
C SER A 166 -20.40 -9.34 -5.48
N VAL A 167 -21.45 -8.76 -4.92
CA VAL A 167 -22.84 -9.01 -5.32
C VAL A 167 -23.64 -7.72 -5.23
N GLU A 168 -24.47 -7.48 -6.25
CA GLU A 168 -25.40 -6.35 -6.25
C GLU A 168 -26.56 -6.61 -5.30
N ILE A 169 -26.95 -5.58 -4.55
CA ILE A 169 -28.16 -5.55 -3.73
C ILE A 169 -29.06 -4.39 -4.18
N LYS A 170 -30.37 -4.59 -4.04
CA LYS A 170 -31.41 -3.58 -4.30
C LYS A 170 -31.87 -2.86 -3.04
N SER A 171 -31.52 -3.38 -1.87
CA SER A 171 -31.75 -2.72 -0.59
C SER A 171 -30.80 -1.53 -0.43
N ASP A 172 -31.10 -0.69 0.56
CA ASP A 172 -30.32 0.51 0.85
C ASP A 172 -28.89 0.16 1.32
N GLY A 173 -27.88 0.70 0.63
CA GLY A 173 -26.48 0.42 0.91
C GLY A 173 -25.97 0.99 2.23
N ASP A 174 -26.53 2.12 2.70
CA ASP A 174 -26.19 2.70 4.00
C ASP A 174 -26.71 1.82 5.13
N VAL A 175 -27.93 1.31 4.98
CA VAL A 175 -28.50 0.34 5.92
C VAL A 175 -27.66 -0.94 5.96
N PHE A 176 -27.22 -1.45 4.79
CA PHE A 176 -26.35 -2.63 4.75
C PHE A 176 -25.02 -2.40 5.45
N HIS A 177 -24.39 -1.24 5.21
CA HIS A 177 -23.16 -0.85 5.90
C HIS A 177 -23.37 -0.73 7.43
N GLU A 178 -24.46 -0.10 7.87
CA GLU A 178 -24.79 0.03 9.29
C GLU A 178 -24.96 -1.33 9.99
N ILE A 179 -25.52 -2.33 9.32
CA ILE A 179 -25.66 -3.69 9.87
C ILE A 179 -24.29 -4.26 10.23
N PHE A 180 -23.34 -4.22 9.30
CA PHE A 180 -22.00 -4.74 9.55
C PHE A 180 -21.17 -3.82 10.42
N ARG A 181 -21.45 -2.52 10.51
CA ARG A 181 -20.72 -1.60 11.38
C ARG A 181 -21.19 -1.66 12.84
N ASP A 182 -22.49 -1.48 13.06
CA ASP A 182 -23.05 -1.16 14.38
C ASP A 182 -23.95 -2.25 14.94
N ARG A 183 -24.52 -3.09 14.08
CA ARG A 183 -25.58 -4.02 14.48
C ARG A 183 -25.33 -5.45 14.00
N PRO A 184 -24.10 -6.00 14.05
CA PRO A 184 -23.84 -7.34 13.54
C PRO A 184 -24.60 -8.41 14.35
N HIS A 185 -24.95 -8.13 15.60
CA HIS A 185 -25.79 -8.99 16.45
C HIS A 185 -27.24 -9.16 15.95
N HIS A 186 -27.72 -8.32 15.03
CA HIS A 186 -29.02 -8.53 14.38
C HIS A 186 -28.95 -9.52 13.22
N ILE A 187 -27.76 -9.84 12.69
CA ILE A 187 -27.63 -10.68 11.49
C ILE A 187 -28.21 -12.09 11.73
N SER A 188 -28.16 -12.61 12.96
CA SER A 188 -28.75 -13.93 13.28
C SER A 188 -30.28 -13.98 13.17
N THR A 189 -30.97 -12.83 13.11
CA THR A 189 -32.41 -12.78 12.82
C THR A 189 -32.70 -12.67 11.32
N MET A 190 -31.69 -12.30 10.52
CA MET A 190 -31.78 -12.10 9.08
C MET A 190 -31.34 -13.34 8.31
N SER A 191 -30.37 -14.09 8.85
CA SER A 191 -29.79 -15.26 8.22
C SER A 191 -29.54 -16.39 9.23
N PRO A 192 -29.96 -17.63 8.94
CA PRO A 192 -29.63 -18.79 9.76
C PRO A 192 -28.15 -19.20 9.67
N ILE A 193 -27.36 -18.64 8.74
CA ILE A 193 -25.91 -18.87 8.65
C ILE A 193 -25.26 -18.38 9.93
N VAL A 194 -25.63 -17.19 10.40
CA VAL A 194 -25.12 -16.61 11.65
C VAL A 194 -26.03 -17.05 12.80
N LYS A 195 -25.45 -17.73 13.80
CA LYS A 195 -26.16 -18.17 15.00
C LYS A 195 -26.18 -17.10 16.09
N GLY A 196 -25.24 -16.17 16.06
CA GLY A 196 -25.22 -15.00 16.93
C GLY A 196 -23.90 -14.27 16.87
N VAL A 197 -23.93 -13.01 17.31
CA VAL A 197 -22.75 -12.16 17.45
C VAL A 197 -22.81 -11.49 18.81
N ASP A 198 -21.77 -11.63 19.62
CA ASP A 198 -21.66 -10.98 20.92
C ASP A 198 -20.55 -9.92 20.90
N LEU A 199 -20.75 -8.84 21.64
CA LEU A 199 -19.69 -7.88 21.94
C LEU A 199 -18.90 -8.40 23.15
N HIS A 200 -17.60 -8.59 22.96
CA HIS A 200 -16.71 -9.06 24.01
C HIS A 200 -15.95 -7.92 24.68
N ASP A 201 -15.55 -6.90 23.92
CA ASP A 201 -14.85 -5.73 24.45
C ASP A 201 -15.14 -4.47 23.60
N GLY A 202 -15.10 -3.30 24.23
CA GLY A 202 -15.38 -2.01 23.61
C GLY A 202 -16.87 -1.72 23.42
N ASP A 203 -17.17 -0.99 22.34
CA ASP A 203 -18.51 -0.55 21.95
C ASP A 203 -18.82 -0.98 20.50
N TRP A 204 -20.09 -1.28 20.20
CA TRP A 204 -20.52 -1.53 18.82
C TRP A 204 -20.14 -0.34 17.90
N GLY A 205 -19.62 -0.64 16.71
CA GLY A 205 -19.29 0.41 15.74
C GLY A 205 -18.02 1.19 15.99
N LYS A 206 -17.14 0.72 16.87
CA LYS A 206 -15.88 1.41 17.19
C LYS A 206 -14.66 0.57 16.81
N VAL A 207 -13.73 1.22 16.12
CA VAL A 207 -12.39 0.65 15.86
C VAL A 207 -11.74 0.29 17.18
N GLY A 208 -11.19 -0.92 17.25
CA GLY A 208 -10.61 -1.51 18.46
C GLY A 208 -11.56 -2.41 19.26
N SER A 209 -12.87 -2.36 19.01
CA SER A 209 -13.83 -3.24 19.69
C SER A 209 -13.70 -4.69 19.23
N VAL A 210 -14.01 -5.62 20.13
CA VAL A 210 -13.89 -7.07 19.89
C VAL A 210 -15.27 -7.70 19.85
N VAL A 211 -15.56 -8.40 18.75
CA VAL A 211 -16.81 -9.11 18.50
C VAL A 211 -16.56 -10.60 18.37
N PHE A 212 -17.54 -11.42 18.73
CA PHE A 212 -17.47 -12.88 18.68
C PHE A 212 -18.63 -13.44 17.88
N TRP A 213 -18.31 -14.06 16.76
CA TRP A 213 -19.27 -14.67 15.83
C TRP A 213 -19.42 -16.16 16.10
N ARG A 214 -20.66 -16.64 16.01
CA ARG A 214 -21.01 -18.05 15.86
C ARG A 214 -21.74 -18.21 14.53
N TYR A 215 -21.24 -19.05 13.65
CA TYR A 215 -21.81 -19.22 12.30
C TYR A 215 -21.71 -20.66 11.83
N THR A 216 -22.40 -20.99 10.74
CA THR A 216 -22.33 -22.32 10.10
C THR A 216 -21.66 -22.20 8.74
N HIS A 217 -20.63 -23.01 8.49
CA HIS A 217 -19.91 -23.11 7.22
C HIS A 217 -19.71 -24.58 6.85
N ASP A 218 -20.08 -24.97 5.63
CA ASP A 218 -20.05 -26.37 5.16
C ASP A 218 -20.70 -27.38 6.13
N GLY A 219 -21.82 -26.96 6.73
CA GLY A 219 -22.59 -27.78 7.68
C GLY A 219 -21.96 -27.95 9.06
N LYS A 220 -20.86 -27.27 9.35
CA LYS A 220 -20.20 -27.25 10.67
C LYS A 220 -20.44 -25.93 11.37
N GLU A 221 -20.66 -25.98 12.68
CA GLU A 221 -20.65 -24.79 13.52
C GLU A 221 -19.20 -24.33 13.71
N MET A 222 -18.98 -23.04 13.51
CA MET A 222 -17.69 -22.36 13.54
C MET A 222 -17.80 -21.10 14.40
N VAL A 223 -16.67 -20.63 14.89
CA VAL A 223 -16.52 -19.41 15.66
C VAL A 223 -15.37 -18.55 15.13
N ALA A 224 -15.56 -17.25 15.19
CA ALA A 224 -14.51 -16.27 14.89
C ALA A 224 -14.59 -15.13 15.91
N LYS A 225 -13.47 -14.81 16.53
CA LYS A 225 -13.32 -13.63 17.37
C LYS A 225 -12.51 -12.61 16.60
N GLU A 226 -13.05 -11.42 16.48
CA GLU A 226 -12.53 -10.40 15.58
C GLU A 226 -12.40 -9.08 16.30
N ILE A 227 -11.39 -8.31 15.93
CA ILE A 227 -11.27 -6.90 16.29
C ILE A 227 -11.68 -6.05 15.09
N ILE A 228 -12.44 -4.98 15.31
CA ILE A 228 -12.71 -3.98 14.27
C ILE A 228 -11.41 -3.20 14.03
N GLU A 229 -10.73 -3.49 12.92
CA GLU A 229 -9.43 -2.90 12.59
C GLU A 229 -9.58 -1.52 11.93
N ALA A 230 -10.58 -1.34 11.09
CA ALA A 230 -10.85 -0.06 10.42
C ALA A 230 -12.34 0.11 10.07
N ILE A 231 -12.79 1.37 10.07
CA ILE A 231 -14.08 1.80 9.53
C ILE A 231 -13.80 3.02 8.65
N ASP A 232 -14.27 2.98 7.40
CA ASP A 232 -14.24 4.11 6.47
C ASP A 232 -15.69 4.50 6.17
N GLU A 233 -16.16 5.59 6.78
CA GLU A 233 -17.53 6.08 6.62
C GLU A 233 -17.78 6.64 5.22
N GLU A 234 -16.75 7.22 4.58
CA GLU A 234 -16.87 7.81 3.24
C GLU A 234 -17.03 6.71 2.20
N LYS A 235 -16.25 5.64 2.33
CA LYS A 235 -16.31 4.46 1.46
C LYS A 235 -17.32 3.41 1.93
N LYS A 236 -18.01 3.62 3.05
CA LYS A 236 -18.94 2.63 3.64
C LYS A 236 -18.29 1.25 3.79
N SER A 237 -17.11 1.22 4.41
CA SER A 237 -16.32 -0.01 4.60
C SER A 237 -16.08 -0.31 6.08
N VAL A 238 -16.10 -1.59 6.43
CA VAL A 238 -15.68 -2.10 7.75
C VAL A 238 -14.69 -3.22 7.53
N THR A 239 -13.55 -3.17 8.21
CA THR A 239 -12.53 -4.21 8.22
C THR A 239 -12.43 -4.86 9.59
N TYR A 240 -12.61 -6.17 9.60
CA TYR A 240 -12.48 -7.06 10.75
C TYR A 240 -11.19 -7.84 10.63
N LYS A 241 -10.45 -7.93 11.73
CA LYS A 241 -9.28 -8.81 11.83
C LYS A 241 -9.57 -9.95 12.78
N VAL A 242 -9.45 -11.17 12.29
CA VAL A 242 -9.63 -12.37 13.10
C VAL A 242 -8.43 -12.53 14.03
N ILE A 243 -8.71 -12.65 15.33
CA ILE A 243 -7.70 -12.77 16.38
C ILE A 243 -7.78 -14.12 17.12
N GLU A 244 -8.89 -14.84 17.01
CA GLU A 244 -9.12 -16.15 17.63
C GLU A 244 -10.24 -16.90 16.87
N GLY A 245 -10.33 -18.23 17.00
CA GLY A 245 -11.37 -19.06 16.40
C GLY A 245 -10.88 -20.00 15.30
N ASP A 246 -11.80 -20.71 14.66
CA ASP A 246 -11.49 -21.84 13.77
C ASP A 246 -10.64 -21.44 12.55
N LEU A 247 -10.79 -20.19 12.06
CA LEU A 247 -9.97 -19.69 10.94
C LEU A 247 -8.48 -19.61 11.31
N MET A 248 -8.15 -19.36 12.58
CA MET A 248 -6.76 -19.26 13.04
C MET A 248 -6.07 -20.63 13.14
N GLU A 249 -6.80 -21.74 12.99
CA GLU A 249 -6.23 -23.08 12.85
C GLU A 249 -5.69 -23.37 11.43
N LEU A 250 -6.07 -22.55 10.45
CA LEU A 250 -5.71 -22.71 9.04
C LEU A 250 -4.85 -21.54 8.52
N TYR A 251 -5.07 -20.35 9.07
CA TYR A 251 -4.46 -19.11 8.61
C TYR A 251 -3.68 -18.43 9.75
N LYS A 252 -2.49 -17.92 9.45
CA LYS A 252 -1.67 -17.13 10.40
C LYS A 252 -2.24 -15.74 10.63
N SER A 253 -2.88 -15.19 9.59
CA SER A 253 -3.60 -13.93 9.63
C SER A 253 -4.80 -14.03 8.71
N PHE A 254 -5.89 -13.36 9.09
CA PHE A 254 -7.11 -13.29 8.31
C PHE A 254 -7.82 -11.97 8.62
N ALA A 255 -8.04 -11.16 7.60
CA ALA A 255 -8.82 -9.93 7.65
C ALA A 255 -9.97 -10.02 6.65
N ILE A 256 -11.12 -9.48 7.04
CA ILE A 256 -12.37 -9.48 6.30
C ILE A 256 -12.82 -8.03 6.16
N THR A 257 -12.92 -7.54 4.94
CA THR A 257 -13.50 -6.23 4.65
C THR A 257 -14.83 -6.40 3.94
N VAL A 258 -15.86 -5.72 4.44
CA VAL A 258 -17.15 -5.54 3.79
C VAL A 258 -17.26 -4.09 3.35
N HIS A 259 -17.44 -3.87 2.05
CA HIS A 259 -17.48 -2.56 1.41
C HIS A 259 -18.76 -2.40 0.60
N VAL A 260 -19.37 -1.22 0.61
CA VAL A 260 -20.58 -0.94 -0.17
C VAL A 260 -20.34 0.23 -1.12
N ASP A 261 -20.29 -0.07 -2.41
CA ASP A 261 -20.26 0.93 -3.48
C ASP A 261 -21.68 1.28 -3.92
N THR A 262 -22.07 2.55 -3.79
CA THR A 262 -23.35 3.05 -4.33
C THR A 262 -23.10 3.78 -5.64
N VAL A 263 -23.62 3.25 -6.75
CA VAL A 263 -23.58 3.89 -8.07
C VAL A 263 -25.00 4.12 -8.57
N GLY A 264 -25.48 5.36 -8.42
CA GLY A 264 -26.86 5.70 -8.74
C GLY A 264 -27.86 5.01 -7.79
N GLU A 265 -28.77 4.22 -8.34
CA GLU A 265 -29.74 3.41 -7.57
C GLU A 265 -29.22 2.00 -7.22
N ASN A 266 -28.05 1.60 -7.76
CA ASN A 266 -27.48 0.28 -7.55
C ASN A 266 -26.47 0.31 -6.40
N ASN A 267 -26.53 -0.70 -5.53
CA ASN A 267 -25.56 -0.90 -4.46
C ASN A 267 -24.79 -2.20 -4.72
N LEU A 268 -23.46 -2.16 -4.69
CA LEU A 268 -22.58 -3.31 -4.86
C LEU A 268 -21.85 -3.59 -3.55
N VAL A 269 -22.13 -4.75 -2.95
CA VAL A 269 -21.45 -5.20 -1.73
C VAL A 269 -20.24 -6.04 -2.14
N THR A 270 -19.06 -5.63 -1.70
CA THR A 270 -17.80 -6.32 -1.94
C THR A 270 -17.25 -6.91 -0.65
N TRP A 271 -16.98 -8.21 -0.67
CA TRP A 271 -16.25 -8.94 0.36
C TRP A 271 -14.80 -9.12 -0.08
N THR A 272 -13.88 -8.72 0.77
CA THR A 272 -12.44 -8.89 0.57
C THR A 272 -11.86 -9.67 1.74
N PHE A 273 -11.16 -10.76 1.43
CA PHE A 273 -10.37 -11.52 2.41
C PHE A 273 -8.88 -11.32 2.14
N GLU A 274 -8.16 -10.84 3.13
CA GLU A 274 -6.69 -10.76 3.13
C GLU A 274 -6.16 -11.75 4.17
N TYR A 275 -5.43 -12.77 3.71
CA TYR A 275 -5.10 -13.91 4.57
C TYR A 275 -3.72 -14.49 4.26
N GLU A 276 -3.11 -15.07 5.28
CA GLU A 276 -1.86 -15.80 5.16
C GLU A 276 -2.09 -17.25 5.60
N LYS A 277 -1.82 -18.22 4.73
CA LYS A 277 -1.94 -19.65 5.07
C LYS A 277 -0.87 -20.04 6.09
N LEU A 278 -1.20 -20.96 7.01
CA LEU A 278 -0.20 -21.59 7.87
C LEU A 278 0.89 -22.30 7.07
N HIS A 279 0.50 -22.97 5.98
CA HIS A 279 1.39 -23.54 4.98
C HIS A 279 0.66 -23.72 3.63
N GLU A 280 1.39 -23.93 2.54
CA GLU A 280 0.83 -23.98 1.17
C GLU A 280 -0.25 -25.07 0.96
N GLY A 281 -0.25 -26.14 1.75
CA GLY A 281 -1.27 -27.19 1.69
C GLY A 281 -2.67 -26.80 2.20
N ILE A 282 -2.84 -25.63 2.85
CA ILE A 282 -4.15 -25.13 3.27
C ILE A 282 -4.92 -24.63 2.03
N PRO A 283 -6.22 -24.93 1.86
CA PRO A 283 -6.99 -24.39 0.73
C PRO A 283 -7.16 -22.87 0.83
N ASP A 284 -7.34 -22.21 -0.31
CA ASP A 284 -7.80 -20.82 -0.31
C ASP A 284 -9.28 -20.78 0.17
N PRO A 285 -9.71 -19.77 0.95
CA PRO A 285 -11.01 -19.70 1.62
C PRO A 285 -12.17 -19.36 0.66
N ASN A 286 -12.22 -19.97 -0.52
CA ASN A 286 -13.21 -19.67 -1.55
C ASN A 286 -14.64 -19.99 -1.09
N SER A 287 -14.86 -21.11 -0.40
CA SER A 287 -16.18 -21.46 0.14
C SER A 287 -16.66 -20.49 1.22
N LEU A 288 -15.72 -19.94 2.01
CA LEU A 288 -16.04 -18.90 2.99
C LEU A 288 -16.39 -17.57 2.30
N LEU A 289 -15.76 -17.27 1.17
CA LEU A 289 -16.09 -16.07 0.39
C LEU A 289 -17.47 -16.20 -0.23
N GLU A 290 -17.80 -17.39 -0.76
CA GLU A 290 -19.14 -17.73 -1.23
C GLU A 290 -20.18 -17.63 -0.09
N LEU A 291 -19.83 -18.01 1.14
CA LEU A 291 -20.67 -17.83 2.32
C LEU A 291 -20.98 -16.35 2.59
N GLY A 292 -20.01 -15.45 2.45
CA GLY A 292 -20.22 -14.00 2.58
C GLY A 292 -21.20 -13.45 1.52
N ILE A 293 -21.07 -13.92 0.28
CA ILE A 293 -22.01 -13.59 -0.80
C ILE A 293 -23.41 -14.13 -0.51
N GLN A 294 -23.51 -15.37 -0.01
CA GLN A 294 -24.80 -15.96 0.37
C GLN A 294 -25.45 -15.21 1.53
N LEU A 295 -24.68 -14.86 2.57
CA LEU A 295 -25.13 -14.07 3.71
C LEU A 295 -25.68 -12.71 3.27
N THR A 296 -25.00 -12.05 2.33
CA THR A 296 -25.43 -10.77 1.76
C THR A 296 -26.82 -10.87 1.12
N LYS A 297 -27.06 -11.93 0.32
CA LYS A 297 -28.37 -12.17 -0.31
C LYS A 297 -29.48 -12.48 0.70
N GLU A 298 -29.17 -13.15 1.79
CA GLU A 298 -30.14 -13.45 2.86
C GLU A 298 -30.52 -12.21 3.65
N ILE A 299 -29.54 -11.36 3.99
CA ILE A 299 -29.79 -10.05 4.60
C ILE A 299 -30.65 -9.20 3.67
N GLU A 300 -30.30 -9.11 2.38
CA GLU A 300 -31.11 -8.39 1.39
C GLU A 300 -32.55 -8.92 1.34
N THR A 301 -32.73 -10.24 1.28
CA THR A 301 -34.06 -10.88 1.24
C THR A 301 -34.88 -10.55 2.49
N HIS A 302 -34.27 -10.44 3.65
CA HIS A 302 -34.94 -10.01 4.88
C HIS A 302 -35.40 -8.55 4.81
N HIS A 303 -34.59 -7.67 4.22
CA HIS A 303 -34.91 -6.24 4.12
C HIS A 303 -35.91 -5.89 3.01
N LEU A 304 -36.12 -6.77 2.03
CA LEU A 304 -37.11 -6.60 0.96
C LEU A 304 -38.50 -7.18 1.30
N GLN A 305 -38.68 -7.83 2.45
CA GLN A 305 -39.96 -8.35 2.94
C GLN A 305 -40.76 -7.30 3.71
#